data_AF-A0A833SDC5-F1
#
_entry.id   AF-A0A833SDC5-F1
#
_cell.length_a   1.000
_cell.length_b   1.000
_cell.length_c   1.000
_cell.angle_alpha   90.00
_cell.angle_beta   90.00
_cell.angle_gamma   90.00
#
_symmetry.space_group_name_H-M   'P 1'
#
loop_
_entity.id
_entity.type
_entity.pdbx_description
1 polymer ?
#
loop_
_entity_poly.entity_id
_entity_poly.type
_entity_poly.pdbx_seq_one_letter_code
_entity_poly.pdbx_strand_id
1 'polypeptide(L)'
;MKLKMSILSYKFAKLVECNVKRSSSVVRTIETLTTEIEEQGWSRCRPYAEIPGPKPIPFLGNTWRFIPFIGDFKIQAVDQVSMRLYKEYGDIVKIESLLGRPDMVFIYDANEIERIFRQEEKMPYRPSMPSLNYYKHVLRKEFFRDNAGVIAV
;
A
#
# COMPACT_ATOMS: atom_id res chain seq x y z
N MET A 1 -61.37 7.21 18.62
CA MET A 1 -60.04 7.74 18.21
C MET A 1 -58.94 6.67 18.01
N LYS A 2 -59.05 5.44 18.53
CA LYS A 2 -58.00 4.39 18.41
C LYS A 2 -57.74 3.84 17.00
N LEU A 3 -58.73 3.86 16.09
CA LEU A 3 -58.56 3.31 14.74
C LEU A 3 -57.71 4.18 13.79
N LYS A 4 -57.75 5.51 13.93
CA LYS A 4 -56.98 6.43 13.05
C LYS A 4 -55.47 6.35 13.29
N MET A 5 -55.06 6.02 14.52
CA MET A 5 -53.64 5.87 14.89
C MET A 5 -53.00 4.57 14.37
N SER A 6 -53.75 3.47 14.26
CA SER A 6 -53.18 2.21 13.76
C SER A 6 -52.93 2.23 12.23
N ILE A 7 -53.80 2.90 11.47
CA ILE A 7 -53.67 3.05 10.01
C ILE A 7 -52.45 3.92 9.65
N LEU A 8 -52.18 4.96 10.45
CA LEU A 8 -51.03 5.84 10.24
C LEU A 8 -49.70 5.10 10.50
N SER A 9 -49.65 4.30 11.56
CA SER A 9 -48.49 3.46 11.89
C SER A 9 -48.24 2.38 10.83
N TYR A 10 -49.30 1.74 10.33
CA TYR A 10 -49.20 0.71 9.29
C TYR A 10 -48.68 1.27 7.94
N LYS A 11 -49.15 2.47 7.54
CA LYS A 11 -48.63 3.14 6.34
C LYS A 11 -47.16 3.55 6.48
N PHE A 12 -46.75 4.02 7.67
CA PHE A 12 -45.38 4.41 7.93
C PHE A 12 -44.42 3.21 7.90
N ALA A 13 -44.79 2.10 8.53
CA ALA A 13 -44.02 0.85 8.48
C ALA A 13 -43.85 0.32 7.04
N LYS A 14 -44.93 0.34 6.25
CA LYS A 14 -44.91 -0.11 4.85
C LYS A 14 -44.07 0.80 3.94
N LEU A 15 -44.02 2.11 4.23
CA LEU A 15 -43.16 3.06 3.54
C LEU A 15 -41.68 2.81 3.86
N VAL A 16 -41.35 2.53 5.13
CA VAL A 16 -39.99 2.20 5.59
C VAL A 16 -39.52 0.88 4.99
N GLU A 17 -40.34 -0.17 4.98
CA GLU A 17 -39.99 -1.46 4.35
C GLU A 17 -39.73 -1.34 2.84
N CYS A 18 -40.50 -0.52 2.13
CA CYS A 18 -40.31 -0.29 0.70
C CYS A 18 -38.99 0.44 0.41
N ASN A 19 -38.59 1.37 1.28
CA ASN A 19 -37.33 2.12 1.15
C ASN A 19 -36.11 1.23 1.45
N VAL A 20 -36.21 0.33 2.44
CA VAL A 20 -35.17 -0.65 2.76
C VAL A 20 -34.96 -1.67 1.62
N LYS A 21 -36.04 -2.16 1.01
CA LYS A 21 -35.94 -3.09 -0.13
C LYS A 21 -35.32 -2.43 -1.37
N ARG A 22 -35.69 -1.17 -1.65
CA ARG A 22 -35.14 -0.38 -2.76
C ARG A 22 -33.65 -0.04 -2.58
N SER A 23 -33.19 0.11 -1.34
CA SER A 23 -31.78 0.28 -1.00
C SER A 23 -30.96 -1.00 -1.28
N SER A 24 -31.48 -2.18 -0.94
CA SER A 24 -30.75 -3.45 -1.14
C SER A 24 -30.50 -3.82 -2.60
N SER A 25 -31.43 -3.47 -3.52
CA SER A 25 -31.25 -3.74 -4.94
C SER A 25 -30.18 -2.83 -5.55
N VAL A 26 -30.19 -1.55 -5.18
CA VAL A 26 -29.21 -0.56 -5.67
C VAL A 26 -27.80 -0.89 -5.18
N VAL A 27 -27.65 -1.32 -3.92
CA VAL A 27 -26.36 -1.74 -3.36
C VAL A 27 -25.78 -2.91 -4.16
N ARG A 28 -26.58 -3.94 -4.45
CA ARG A 28 -26.14 -5.10 -5.23
C ARG A 28 -25.74 -4.75 -6.67
N THR A 29 -26.48 -3.85 -7.33
CA THR A 29 -26.11 -3.42 -8.69
C THR A 29 -24.82 -2.62 -8.68
N ILE A 30 -24.60 -1.76 -7.68
CA ILE A 30 -23.34 -1.03 -7.52
C ILE A 30 -22.20 -2.00 -7.26
N GLU A 31 -22.39 -2.99 -6.37
CA GLU A 31 -21.40 -4.01 -6.04
C GLU A 31 -21.02 -4.86 -7.25
N THR A 32 -22.01 -5.24 -8.06
CA THR A 32 -21.82 -6.01 -9.32
C THR A 32 -21.09 -5.16 -10.37
N LEU A 33 -21.47 -3.90 -10.54
CA LEU A 33 -20.79 -2.96 -11.46
C LEU A 33 -19.36 -2.67 -11.00
N THR A 34 -19.10 -2.56 -9.70
CA THR A 34 -17.73 -2.39 -9.19
C THR A 34 -16.88 -3.63 -9.46
N THR A 35 -17.41 -4.84 -9.28
CA THR A 35 -16.68 -6.08 -9.64
C THR A 35 -16.42 -6.19 -11.15
N GLU A 36 -17.36 -5.79 -12.01
CA GLU A 36 -17.16 -5.80 -13.47
C GLU A 36 -16.12 -4.77 -13.92
N ILE A 37 -16.09 -3.58 -13.29
CA ILE A 37 -15.06 -2.55 -13.53
C ILE A 37 -13.68 -3.03 -13.07
N GLU A 38 -13.61 -3.74 -11.93
CA GLU A 38 -12.37 -4.32 -11.42
C GLU A 38 -11.84 -5.47 -12.31
N GLU A 39 -12.70 -6.37 -12.77
CA GLU A 39 -12.32 -7.47 -13.68
C GLU A 39 -11.85 -6.96 -15.05
N GLN A 40 -12.51 -5.94 -15.61
CA GLN A 40 -12.03 -5.29 -16.84
C GLN A 40 -10.70 -4.56 -16.62
N GLY A 41 -10.44 -4.05 -15.42
CA GLY A 41 -9.15 -3.48 -15.04
C GLY A 41 -8.02 -4.50 -15.06
N TRP A 42 -8.25 -5.70 -14.52
CA TRP A 42 -7.24 -6.76 -14.41
C TRP A 42 -6.76 -7.27 -15.77
N SER A 43 -7.66 -7.36 -16.76
CA SER A 43 -7.31 -7.78 -18.13
C SER A 43 -6.40 -6.80 -18.88
N ARG A 44 -6.25 -5.57 -18.39
CA ARG A 44 -5.37 -4.52 -18.95
C ARG A 44 -4.11 -4.27 -18.12
N CYS A 45 -3.92 -4.99 -17.01
CA CYS A 45 -2.74 -4.83 -16.17
C CYS A 45 -1.49 -5.33 -16.91
N ARG A 46 -0.45 -4.48 -16.94
CA ARG A 46 0.88 -4.89 -17.42
C ARG A 46 1.54 -5.81 -16.40
N PRO A 47 2.38 -6.77 -16.85
CA PRO A 47 3.09 -7.66 -15.95
C PRO A 47 4.09 -6.89 -15.07
N TYR A 48 4.33 -7.38 -13.85
CA TYR A 48 5.26 -6.79 -12.88
C TYR A 48 6.70 -6.63 -13.42
N ALA A 49 7.10 -7.48 -14.37
CA ALA A 49 8.40 -7.40 -15.02
C ALA A 49 8.59 -6.11 -15.84
N GLU A 50 7.51 -5.52 -16.36
CA GLU A 50 7.52 -4.33 -17.20
C GLU A 50 7.60 -3.01 -16.41
N ILE A 51 7.58 -3.05 -15.07
CA ILE A 51 7.75 -1.84 -14.26
C ILE A 51 9.13 -1.23 -14.59
N PRO A 52 9.18 0.05 -15.00
CA PRO A 52 10.43 0.67 -15.40
C PRO A 52 11.37 0.81 -14.20
N GLY A 53 12.66 0.75 -14.46
CA GLY A 53 13.68 0.89 -13.42
C GLY A 53 15.06 0.45 -13.87
N PRO A 54 16.07 0.68 -13.02
CA PRO A 54 17.44 0.30 -13.34
C PRO A 54 17.55 -1.22 -13.49
N LYS A 55 17.93 -1.66 -14.68
CA LYS A 55 18.09 -3.09 -14.97
C LYS A 55 19.27 -3.66 -14.18
N PRO A 56 19.08 -4.75 -13.44
CA PRO A 56 20.17 -5.40 -12.72
C PRO A 56 21.21 -5.96 -13.71
N ILE A 57 22.49 -5.86 -13.34
CA ILE A 57 23.56 -6.54 -14.09
C ILE A 57 23.55 -8.02 -13.70
N PRO A 58 23.74 -8.97 -14.64
CA PRO A 58 23.88 -10.39 -14.30
C PRO A 58 24.94 -10.58 -13.19
N PHE A 59 24.60 -11.40 -12.19
CA PHE A 59 25.41 -11.74 -11.00
C PHE A 59 25.58 -10.65 -9.93
N LEU A 60 25.64 -9.36 -10.28
CA LEU A 60 25.89 -8.26 -9.33
C LEU A 60 24.63 -7.47 -8.93
N GLY A 61 23.54 -7.63 -9.69
CA GLY A 61 22.27 -6.96 -9.45
C GLY A 61 22.35 -5.45 -9.66
N ASN A 62 21.56 -4.68 -8.90
CA ASN A 62 21.70 -3.21 -8.82
C ASN A 62 22.61 -2.75 -7.69
N THR A 63 23.15 -3.68 -6.91
CA THR A 63 23.94 -3.39 -5.70
C THR A 63 25.22 -2.60 -6.01
N TRP A 64 25.82 -2.81 -7.18
CA TRP A 64 27.01 -2.08 -7.62
C TRP A 64 26.82 -0.55 -7.69
N ARG A 65 25.59 -0.09 -7.94
CA ARG A 65 25.27 1.35 -8.03
C ARG A 65 25.39 2.06 -6.68
N PHE A 66 25.44 1.30 -5.58
CA PHE A 66 25.52 1.80 -4.21
C PHE A 66 26.89 1.54 -3.55
N ILE A 67 27.87 1.00 -4.30
CA ILE A 67 29.23 0.78 -3.82
C ILE A 67 29.99 2.12 -3.78
N PRO A 68 30.59 2.51 -2.64
CA PRO A 68 31.41 3.73 -2.58
C PRO A 68 32.58 3.64 -3.56
N PHE A 69 32.91 4.77 -4.22
CA PHE A 69 33.93 4.94 -5.28
C PHE A 69 33.55 4.56 -6.73
N ILE A 70 32.60 3.64 -6.94
CA ILE A 70 32.21 3.17 -8.30
C ILE A 70 30.74 3.48 -8.60
N GLY A 71 29.88 3.52 -7.58
CA GLY A 71 28.45 3.74 -7.72
C GLY A 71 28.05 5.22 -7.70
N ASP A 72 27.08 5.57 -8.54
CA ASP A 72 26.51 6.93 -8.63
C ASP A 72 25.56 7.29 -7.47
N PHE A 73 25.15 6.30 -6.67
CA PHE A 73 24.19 6.50 -5.57
C PHE A 73 24.88 6.50 -4.21
N LYS A 74 24.82 7.65 -3.54
CA LYS A 74 25.24 7.78 -2.14
C LYS A 74 24.11 7.31 -1.23
N ILE A 75 24.36 6.29 -0.41
CA ILE A 75 23.39 5.74 0.56
C ILE A 75 22.88 6.83 1.52
N GLN A 76 23.69 7.84 1.82
CA GLN A 76 23.35 8.97 2.71
C GLN A 76 22.39 9.98 2.08
N ALA A 77 22.18 9.95 0.76
CA ALA A 77 21.39 10.92 0.00
C ALA A 77 20.20 10.23 -0.70
N VAL A 78 19.38 9.51 0.07
CA VAL A 78 18.22 8.75 -0.43
C VAL A 78 17.24 9.66 -1.18
N ASP A 79 17.09 10.90 -0.73
CA ASP A 79 16.32 11.95 -1.39
C ASP A 79 16.79 12.22 -2.82
N GLN A 80 18.11 12.32 -3.03
CA GLN A 80 18.69 12.56 -4.35
C GLN A 80 18.56 11.34 -5.26
N VAL A 81 18.76 10.14 -4.69
CA VAL A 81 18.56 8.88 -5.42
C VAL A 81 17.12 8.79 -5.90
N SER A 82 16.16 9.03 -5.02
CA SER A 82 14.73 8.99 -5.31
C SER A 82 14.35 10.03 -6.37
N MET A 83 14.82 11.27 -6.25
CA MET A 83 14.59 12.32 -7.25
C MET A 83 15.18 11.98 -8.63
N ARG A 84 16.35 11.34 -8.69
CA ARG A 84 16.94 10.88 -9.96
C ARG A 84 16.11 9.78 -10.60
N LEU A 85 15.70 8.78 -9.82
CA LEU A 85 14.86 7.68 -10.29
C LEU A 85 13.52 8.19 -10.85
N TYR A 86 12.89 9.13 -10.15
CA TYR A 86 11.67 9.79 -10.62
C TYR A 86 11.90 10.50 -11.97
N LYS A 87 12.97 11.28 -12.09
CA LYS A 87 13.29 12.01 -13.34
C LYS A 87 13.60 11.09 -14.52
N GLU A 88 14.22 9.94 -14.27
CA GLU A 88 14.68 9.03 -15.32
C GLU A 88 13.61 8.02 -15.75
N TYR A 89 12.82 7.50 -14.81
CA TYR A 89 11.89 6.39 -15.04
C TYR A 89 10.40 6.77 -14.85
N GLY A 90 10.10 7.90 -14.21
CA GLY A 90 8.74 8.42 -14.02
C GLY A 90 8.09 8.07 -12.68
N ASP A 91 6.75 7.98 -12.69
CA ASP A 91 5.92 7.93 -11.49
C ASP A 91 5.96 6.61 -10.71
N ILE A 92 6.41 5.52 -11.35
CA ILE A 92 6.57 4.21 -10.75
C ILE A 92 7.93 3.65 -11.14
N VAL A 93 8.71 3.15 -10.17
CA VAL A 93 10.06 2.66 -10.42
C VAL A 93 10.35 1.40 -9.61
N LYS A 94 10.84 0.34 -10.25
CA LYS A 94 11.25 -0.90 -9.60
C LYS A 94 12.77 -1.01 -9.52
N ILE A 95 13.29 -1.28 -8.32
CA ILE A 95 14.69 -1.61 -8.09
C ILE A 95 14.77 -3.05 -7.59
N GLU A 96 15.36 -3.90 -8.43
CA GLU A 96 15.55 -5.31 -8.13
C GLU A 96 16.93 -5.56 -7.49
N SER A 97 17.00 -6.57 -6.61
CA SER A 97 18.26 -7.11 -6.08
C SER A 97 19.19 -6.06 -5.43
N LEU A 98 18.67 -5.30 -4.47
CA LEU A 98 19.46 -4.34 -3.69
C LEU A 98 19.95 -4.95 -2.37
N LEU A 99 21.26 -5.18 -2.21
CA LEU A 99 21.91 -5.51 -0.92
C LEU A 99 21.22 -6.64 -0.13
N GLY A 100 20.81 -7.71 -0.80
CA GLY A 100 20.11 -8.84 -0.15
C GLY A 100 18.70 -8.51 0.35
N ARG A 101 18.12 -7.38 -0.09
CA ARG A 101 16.72 -7.02 0.15
C ARG A 101 15.85 -7.49 -1.02
N PRO A 102 14.56 -7.77 -0.75
CA PRO A 102 13.59 -8.03 -1.81
C PRO A 102 13.46 -6.80 -2.74
N ASP A 103 12.85 -7.02 -3.90
CA ASP A 103 12.57 -5.96 -4.86
C ASP A 103 11.79 -4.81 -4.22
N MET A 104 12.18 -3.58 -4.52
CA MET A 104 11.53 -2.38 -4.02
C MET A 104 10.87 -1.62 -5.16
N VAL A 105 9.60 -1.30 -4.99
CA VAL A 105 8.85 -0.45 -5.90
C VAL A 105 8.64 0.91 -5.24
N PHE A 106 9.10 1.95 -5.92
CA PHE A 106 8.89 3.35 -5.56
C PHE A 106 7.71 3.87 -6.36
N ILE A 107 6.79 4.53 -5.66
CA ILE A 107 5.61 5.16 -6.25
C ILE A 107 5.69 6.63 -5.88
N TYR A 108 5.57 7.49 -6.88
CA TYR A 108 5.71 8.94 -6.74
C TYR A 108 4.38 9.67 -6.90
N ASP A 109 3.39 9.06 -7.56
CA ASP A 109 2.05 9.64 -7.65
C ASP A 109 1.30 9.49 -6.33
N ALA A 110 0.76 10.60 -5.83
CA ALA A 110 0.06 10.65 -4.56
C ALA A 110 -1.28 9.90 -4.59
N ASN A 111 -1.97 9.89 -5.73
CA ASN A 111 -3.27 9.23 -5.86
C ASN A 111 -3.10 7.70 -5.84
N GLU A 112 -2.09 7.17 -6.52
CA GLU A 112 -1.76 5.74 -6.48
C GLU A 112 -1.28 5.31 -5.09
N ILE A 113 -0.47 6.14 -4.40
CA ILE A 113 -0.08 5.89 -3.01
C ILE A 113 -1.33 5.79 -2.11
N GLU A 114 -2.25 6.73 -2.22
CA GLU A 114 -3.50 6.72 -1.46
C GLU A 114 -4.31 5.44 -1.75
N ARG A 115 -4.47 5.09 -3.02
CA ARG A 115 -5.20 3.91 -3.45
C ARG A 115 -4.62 2.64 -2.84
N ILE A 116 -3.30 2.49 -2.88
CA ILE A 116 -2.60 1.33 -2.32
C ILE A 116 -2.78 1.27 -0.80
N PHE A 117 -2.60 2.39 -0.10
CA PHE A 117 -2.79 2.43 1.36
C PHE A 117 -4.24 2.14 1.77
N ARG A 118 -5.23 2.52 0.96
CA ARG A 118 -6.64 2.18 1.21
C ARG A 118 -6.97 0.70 0.98
N GLN A 119 -6.22 0.04 0.11
CA GLN A 119 -6.39 -1.37 -0.25
C GLN A 119 -5.47 -2.30 0.56
N GLU A 120 -4.58 -1.75 1.40
CA GLU A 120 -3.64 -2.53 2.20
C GLU A 120 -4.39 -3.46 3.16
N GLU A 121 -3.83 -4.66 3.38
CA GLU A 121 -4.41 -5.62 4.31
C GLU A 121 -4.44 -5.09 5.75
N LYS A 122 -5.33 -5.65 6.57
CA LYS A 122 -5.46 -5.28 8.00
C LYS A 122 -4.17 -5.46 8.80
N MET A 123 -3.28 -6.38 8.39
CA MET A 123 -2.02 -6.66 9.06
C MET A 123 -0.87 -6.76 8.04
N PRO A 124 -0.32 -5.62 7.59
CA PRO A 124 0.75 -5.63 6.61
C PRO A 124 2.07 -6.09 7.24
N TYR A 125 2.90 -6.75 6.43
CA TYR A 125 4.25 -7.09 6.81
C TYR A 125 5.11 -5.83 6.93
N ARG A 126 5.48 -5.44 8.16
CA ARG A 126 6.38 -4.31 8.43
C ARG A 126 7.70 -4.83 8.98
N PRO A 127 8.73 -5.05 8.15
CA PRO A 127 10.01 -5.55 8.63
C PRO A 127 10.63 -4.56 9.62
N SER A 128 11.12 -5.06 10.76
CA SER A 128 11.79 -4.23 11.77
C SER A 128 13.15 -3.74 11.24
N MET A 129 13.53 -2.52 11.64
CA MET A 129 14.80 -1.95 11.22
C MET A 129 15.95 -2.57 12.03
N PRO A 130 16.90 -3.30 11.42
CA PRO A 130 17.92 -4.05 12.16
C PRO A 130 18.80 -3.15 13.05
N SER A 131 19.12 -1.95 12.58
CA SER A 131 19.92 -0.99 13.34
C SER A 131 19.20 -0.50 14.61
N LEU A 132 17.88 -0.28 14.54
CA LEU A 132 17.10 0.13 15.70
C LEU A 132 16.90 -1.04 16.67
N ASN A 133 16.69 -2.25 16.15
CA ASN A 133 16.63 -3.46 16.94
C ASN A 133 17.94 -3.65 17.75
N TYR A 134 19.09 -3.55 17.08
CA TYR A 134 20.41 -3.64 17.74
C TYR A 134 20.63 -2.52 18.77
N TYR A 135 20.26 -1.28 18.43
CA TYR A 135 20.40 -0.16 19.35
C TYR A 135 19.61 -0.38 20.65
N LYS A 136 18.37 -0.85 20.54
CA LYS A 136 17.48 -1.05 21.70
C LYS A 136 17.90 -2.23 22.58
N HIS A 137 18.27 -3.36 21.96
CA HIS A 137 18.51 -4.61 22.69
C HIS A 137 19.99 -4.82 23.08
N VAL A 138 20.93 -4.13 22.42
CA VAL A 138 22.37 -4.25 22.71
C VAL A 138 22.94 -2.96 23.27
N LEU A 139 22.81 -1.83 22.57
CA LEU A 139 23.49 -0.58 22.98
C LEU A 139 22.80 0.17 24.13
N ARG A 140 21.47 0.12 24.20
CA ARG A 140 20.64 0.81 25.22
C ARG A 140 19.74 -0.14 26.00
N LYS A 141 20.20 -1.38 26.17
CA LYS A 141 19.47 -2.42 26.90
C LYS A 141 19.05 -1.97 28.30
N GLU A 142 19.91 -1.26 29.03
CA GLU A 142 19.62 -0.80 30.40
C GLU A 142 18.45 0.20 30.49
N PHE A 143 18.25 0.98 29.41
CA PHE A 143 17.17 1.96 29.34
C PHE A 143 15.85 1.30 28.92
N PHE A 144 15.87 0.46 27.89
CA PHE A 144 14.66 -0.17 27.34
C PHE A 144 14.22 -1.41 28.13
N ARG A 145 15.16 -2.13 28.75
CA ARG A 145 14.94 -3.37 29.51
C ARG A 145 14.06 -4.34 28.70
N ASP A 146 12.94 -4.77 29.28
CA ASP A 146 11.98 -5.68 28.64
C ASP A 146 10.95 -4.96 27.75
N ASN A 147 10.99 -3.62 27.69
CA ASN A 147 9.98 -2.80 27.04
C ASN A 147 10.61 -1.93 25.93
N ALA A 148 10.82 -2.54 24.75
CA ALA A 148 11.39 -1.87 23.58
C ALA A 148 10.44 -0.85 22.91
N GLY A 149 9.16 -0.83 23.30
CA GLY A 149 8.09 -0.02 22.70
C GLY A 149 7.56 -0.60 21.39
N VAL A 150 6.61 0.10 20.77
CA VAL A 150 5.87 -0.39 19.57
C VAL A 150 6.69 -0.30 18.28
N ILE A 151 7.76 0.49 18.27
CA ILE A 151 8.59 0.73 17.08
C ILE A 151 9.79 -0.21 17.11
N ALA A 152 9.99 -1.03 16.07
CA ALA A 152 11.10 -1.99 15.93
C ALA A 152 11.12 -3.16 16.92
N VAL A 153 10.01 -3.91 16.91
CA VAL A 153 9.93 -5.30 17.38
C VAL A 153 9.82 -6.20 16.17
#